data_AF-X1UPI4-F1
#
_entry.id   AF-X1UPI4-F1
#
_cell.length_a   1.000
_cell.length_b   1.000
_cell.length_c   1.000
_cell.angle_alpha   90.00
_cell.angle_beta   90.00
_cell.angle_gamma   90.00
#
_symmetry.space_group_name_H-M   'P 1'
#
loop_
_entity.id
_entity.type
_entity.pdbx_description
1 polymer ?
#
loop_
_entity_poly.entity_id
_entity_poly.type
_entity_poly.pdbx_seq_one_letter_code
_entity_poly.pdbx_strand_id
1 'polypeptide(L)'
;LQNSPLGVGFKLKFFHNEGTCSIISVRGRFGSIVFLDIMNWFVESLARTGQRIGIPKLKIDFETCSDSFLSAYCKRDVEIELENFKRFIKFLEDNSVSRLCYTRASTAMAAYLLRHYQKRIYIHNNKEAIDLERDSYRGGRTECFYLGELKDETYYILDVNSLYPFVMRNNLYPVKYEKIAHKPTLSVISRSLKDKSVVARALIETDEPV
;
A
#
# COMPACT_ATOMS: atom_id res chain seq x y z
N LEU A 1 -7.09 36.06 -7.11
CA LEU A 1 -6.21 35.80 -5.95
C LEU A 1 -4.96 36.63 -6.12
N GLN A 2 -4.92 37.76 -5.40
CA GLN A 2 -3.96 38.85 -5.55
C GLN A 2 -2.53 38.41 -5.19
N ASN A 3 -1.58 38.91 -5.97
CA ASN A 3 -0.15 38.88 -5.66
C ASN A 3 0.11 39.69 -4.38
N SER A 4 0.41 38.99 -3.27
CA SER A 4 0.99 39.59 -2.09
C SER A 4 2.52 39.73 -2.28
N PRO A 5 3.14 40.90 -2.04
CA PRO A 5 4.58 41.13 -2.21
C PRO A 5 5.49 40.50 -1.13
N LEU A 6 4.95 39.69 -0.22
CA LEU A 6 5.70 39.08 0.90
C LEU A 6 5.72 37.54 0.86
N GLY A 7 5.28 36.93 -0.24
CA GLY A 7 5.21 35.47 -0.37
C GLY A 7 6.58 34.85 -0.57
N VAL A 8 7.04 34.05 0.42
CA VAL A 8 8.16 33.12 0.28
C VAL A 8 7.99 32.38 -1.07
N GLY A 9 8.89 32.62 -2.02
CA GLY A 9 8.67 32.43 -3.47
C GLY A 9 8.55 30.99 -3.98
N PHE A 10 7.79 30.13 -3.30
CA PHE A 10 7.51 28.75 -3.67
C PHE A 10 6.20 28.66 -4.46
N LYS A 11 6.24 27.94 -5.59
CA LYS A 11 5.06 27.61 -6.41
C LYS A 11 4.73 26.14 -6.25
N LEU A 12 3.44 25.82 -6.12
CA LEU A 12 2.97 24.43 -6.09
C LEU A 12 3.35 23.71 -7.40
N LYS A 13 3.88 22.49 -7.27
CA LYS A 13 4.25 21.62 -8.39
C LYS A 13 3.47 20.32 -8.44
N PHE A 14 3.17 19.76 -7.28
CA PHE A 14 2.41 18.54 -7.16
C PHE A 14 1.59 18.58 -5.88
N PHE A 15 0.35 18.12 -5.98
CA PHE A 15 -0.56 17.99 -4.85
C PHE A 15 -1.35 16.69 -5.03
N HIS A 16 -1.24 15.79 -4.07
CA HIS A 16 -2.06 14.61 -3.96
C HIS A 16 -2.52 14.48 -2.52
N ASN A 17 -3.82 14.26 -2.34
CA ASN A 17 -4.45 14.06 -1.05
C ASN A 17 -5.61 13.07 -1.23
N GLU A 18 -5.40 11.83 -0.80
CA GLU A 18 -6.40 10.76 -0.88
C GLU A 18 -6.23 9.79 0.29
N GLY A 19 -7.31 9.57 1.06
CA GLY A 19 -7.28 8.71 2.25
C GLY A 19 -6.24 9.18 3.27
N THR A 20 -5.29 8.30 3.59
CA THR A 20 -4.17 8.59 4.51
C THR A 20 -2.88 8.96 3.76
N CYS A 21 -2.99 9.37 2.49
CA CYS A 21 -1.86 9.70 1.64
C CYS A 21 -1.90 11.17 1.26
N SER A 22 -0.93 11.96 1.76
CA SER A 22 -0.76 13.36 1.39
C SER A 22 0.68 13.65 0.98
N ILE A 23 0.83 14.26 -0.20
CA ILE A 23 2.12 14.63 -0.79
C ILE A 23 1.97 16.01 -1.44
N ILE A 24 2.72 16.98 -0.94
CA ILE A 24 2.74 18.34 -1.47
C ILE A 24 4.17 18.68 -1.87
N SER A 25 4.40 18.94 -3.15
CA SER A 25 5.69 19.42 -3.63
C SER A 25 5.56 20.87 -4.07
N VAL A 26 6.41 21.72 -3.49
CA VAL A 26 6.53 23.13 -3.87
C VAL A 26 7.94 23.43 -4.34
N ARG A 27 8.09 24.33 -5.31
CA ARG A 27 9.38 24.73 -5.87
C ARG A 27 9.54 26.23 -5.88
N GLY A 28 10.62 26.70 -5.28
CA GLY A 28 11.03 28.09 -5.29
C GLY A 28 12.28 28.31 -6.14
N ARG A 29 12.85 29.52 -6.03
CA ARG A 29 14.05 29.91 -6.77
C ARG A 29 15.27 29.03 -6.46
N PHE A 30 15.44 28.66 -5.18
CA PHE A 30 16.66 27.99 -4.69
C PHE A 30 16.48 26.49 -4.41
N GLY A 31 15.30 25.93 -4.62
CA GLY A 31 15.07 24.52 -4.32
C GLY A 31 13.61 24.11 -4.31
N SER A 32 13.38 22.86 -3.92
CA SER A 32 12.04 22.31 -3.73
C SER A 32 11.89 21.82 -2.30
N ILE A 33 10.68 21.93 -1.76
CA ILE A 33 10.29 21.37 -0.46
C ILE A 33 9.18 20.36 -0.75
N VAL A 34 9.26 19.20 -0.10
CA VAL A 34 8.21 18.18 -0.16
C VAL A 34 7.67 18.00 1.25
N PHE A 35 6.37 18.24 1.41
CA PHE A 35 5.62 17.93 2.61
C PHE A 35 5.00 16.54 2.43
N LEU A 36 5.27 15.66 3.39
CA LEU A 36 4.82 14.28 3.40
C LEU A 36 4.03 14.05 4.68
N ASP A 37 2.87 13.42 4.54
CA ASP A 37 2.13 12.90 5.68
C ASP A 37 2.81 11.63 6.18
N ILE A 38 3.03 11.57 7.49
CA ILE A 38 3.64 10.42 8.15
C ILE A 38 2.79 9.16 8.01
N MET A 39 1.48 9.33 7.83
CA MET A 39 0.54 8.24 7.54
C MET A 39 0.78 7.56 6.19
N ASN A 40 1.59 8.15 5.30
CA ASN A 40 2.06 7.49 4.09
C ASN A 40 2.86 6.19 4.39
N TRP A 41 3.41 6.08 5.60
CA TRP A 41 4.10 4.89 6.10
C TRP A 41 3.46 4.28 7.34
N PHE A 42 2.99 5.10 8.29
CA PHE A 42 2.46 4.64 9.58
C PHE A 42 0.98 4.98 9.73
N VAL A 43 0.12 4.04 9.34
CA VAL A 43 -1.34 4.21 9.49
C VAL A 43 -1.75 3.83 10.91
N GLU A 44 -1.42 4.70 11.86
CA GLU A 44 -1.82 4.62 13.26
C GLU A 44 -1.86 6.00 13.90
N SER A 45 -2.62 6.16 14.99
CA SER A 45 -2.64 7.40 15.75
C SER A 45 -1.31 7.62 16.48
N LEU A 46 -0.86 8.88 16.60
CA LEU A 46 0.36 9.23 17.34
C LEU A 46 0.40 8.72 18.79
N ALA A 47 -0.75 8.64 19.46
CA ALA A 47 -0.83 8.09 20.82
C ALA A 47 -0.43 6.60 20.87
N ARG A 48 -0.93 5.80 19.90
CA ARG A 48 -0.57 4.38 19.75
C ARG A 48 0.89 4.22 19.34
N THR A 49 1.40 5.07 18.44
CA THR A 49 2.82 5.13 18.07
C THR A 49 3.67 5.33 19.32
N GLY A 50 3.35 6.34 20.13
CA GLY A 50 4.04 6.67 21.36
C GLY A 50 4.07 5.51 22.36
N GLN A 51 2.92 4.86 22.59
CA GLN A 51 2.86 3.66 23.42
C GLN A 51 3.76 2.54 22.90
N ARG A 52 3.72 2.26 21.58
CA ARG A 52 4.51 1.20 20.93
C ARG A 52 6.02 1.43 21.03
N ILE A 53 6.49 2.68 20.98
CA ILE A 53 7.92 3.02 21.03
C ILE A 53 8.42 3.38 22.44
N GLY A 54 7.54 3.35 23.45
CA GLY A 54 7.89 3.65 24.85
C GLY A 54 7.93 5.14 25.19
N ILE A 55 7.34 6.00 24.35
CA ILE A 55 7.28 7.46 24.53
C ILE A 55 5.79 7.86 24.56
N PRO A 56 5.08 7.67 25.68
CA PRO A 56 3.64 7.93 25.71
C PRO A 56 3.32 9.39 25.44
N LYS A 57 2.28 9.62 24.64
CA LYS A 57 1.72 10.95 24.38
C LYS A 57 1.09 11.51 25.65
N LEU A 58 1.26 12.82 25.88
CA LEU A 58 0.63 13.50 27.02
C LEU A 58 -0.88 13.61 26.79
N LYS A 59 -1.68 13.54 27.86
CA LYS A 59 -3.09 13.92 27.82
C LYS A 59 -3.19 15.44 27.94
N ILE A 60 -4.09 16.06 27.20
CA ILE A 60 -4.31 17.51 27.20
C ILE A 60 -5.80 17.81 27.14
N ASP A 61 -6.20 18.86 27.86
CA ASP A 61 -7.47 19.54 27.67
C ASP A 61 -7.16 20.88 27.01
N PHE A 62 -7.59 21.06 25.75
CA PHE A 62 -7.26 22.24 24.96
C PHE A 62 -7.96 23.50 25.45
N GLU A 63 -9.07 23.37 26.19
CA GLU A 63 -9.83 24.52 26.68
C GLU A 63 -9.19 25.15 27.92
N THR A 64 -8.45 24.35 28.70
CA THR A 64 -7.96 24.77 30.01
C THR A 64 -6.44 24.74 30.17
N CYS A 65 -5.69 24.23 29.18
CA CYS A 65 -4.24 24.12 29.29
C CYS A 65 -3.54 25.49 29.30
N SER A 66 -2.41 25.58 30.00
CA SER A 66 -1.52 26.75 29.90
C SER A 66 -0.68 26.69 28.62
N ASP A 67 -0.26 27.83 28.11
CA ASP A 67 0.66 27.91 26.96
C ASP A 67 1.96 27.12 27.20
N SER A 68 2.46 27.11 28.44
CA SER A 68 3.65 26.35 28.82
C SER A 68 3.43 24.84 28.69
N PHE A 69 2.27 24.34 29.12
CA PHE A 69 1.92 22.92 28.98
C PHE A 69 1.61 22.56 27.53
N LEU A 70 0.91 23.43 26.79
CA LEU A 70 0.66 23.25 25.36
C LEU A 70 1.99 23.15 24.57
N SER A 71 2.96 23.99 24.89
CA SER A 71 4.31 23.92 24.29
C SER A 71 4.99 22.58 24.59
N ALA A 72 4.91 22.09 25.84
CA ALA A 72 5.47 20.79 26.23
C ALA A 72 4.76 19.62 25.54
N TYR A 73 3.43 19.69 25.41
CA TYR A 73 2.62 18.73 24.65
C TYR A 73 3.02 18.67 23.18
N CYS A 74 3.12 19.83 22.50
CA CYS A 74 3.54 19.89 21.10
C CYS A 74 4.97 19.35 20.90
N LYS A 75 5.88 19.62 21.84
CA LYS A 75 7.24 19.06 21.82
C LYS A 75 7.22 17.53 21.96
N ARG A 76 6.39 16.99 22.86
CA ARG A 76 6.23 15.53 23.01
C ARG A 76 5.67 14.89 21.73
N ASP A 77 4.73 15.53 21.06
CA ASP A 77 4.19 15.02 19.79
C ASP A 77 5.28 14.91 18.71
N VAL A 78 6.10 15.96 18.55
CA VAL A 78 7.23 15.96 17.61
C VAL A 78 8.31 14.95 18.02
N GLU A 79 8.58 14.80 19.31
CA GLU A 79 9.52 13.81 19.85
C GLU A 79 9.11 12.38 19.47
N ILE A 80 7.83 12.04 19.64
CA ILE A 80 7.30 10.71 19.27
C ILE A 80 7.50 10.46 17.77
N GLU A 81 7.16 11.43 16.92
CA GLU A 81 7.30 11.26 15.46
C GLU A 81 8.75 11.15 15.03
N LEU A 82 9.63 12.00 15.58
CA LEU A 82 11.06 11.97 15.26
C LEU A 82 11.67 10.62 15.64
N GLU A 83 11.37 10.10 16.84
CA GLU A 83 11.88 8.81 17.29
C GLU A 83 11.31 7.63 16.50
N ASN A 84 10.02 7.66 16.14
CA ASN A 84 9.43 6.65 15.26
C ASN A 84 10.10 6.65 13.89
N PHE A 85 10.34 7.83 13.31
CA PHE A 85 10.97 7.96 12.01
C PHE A 85 12.44 7.53 12.02
N LYS A 86 13.22 7.89 13.06
CA LYS A 86 14.60 7.40 13.23
C LYS A 86 14.66 5.87 13.25
N ARG A 87 13.76 5.21 13.99
CA ARG A 87 13.68 3.74 14.03
C ARG A 87 13.37 3.16 12.66
N PHE A 88 12.52 3.83 11.88
CA PHE A 88 12.23 3.41 10.51
C PHE A 88 13.41 3.59 9.56
N ILE A 89 14.12 4.73 9.61
CA ILE A 89 15.34 4.92 8.84
C ILE A 89 16.37 3.84 9.18
N LYS A 90 16.59 3.57 10.47
CA LYS A 90 17.45 2.47 10.91
C LYS A 90 17.01 1.13 10.33
N PHE A 91 15.71 0.81 10.37
CA PHE A 91 15.18 -0.41 9.75
C PHE A 91 15.49 -0.48 8.26
N LEU A 92 15.33 0.62 7.51
CA LEU A 92 15.63 0.67 6.08
C LEU A 92 17.12 0.46 5.82
N GLU A 93 18.00 1.09 6.61
CA GLU A 93 19.46 0.94 6.51
C GLU A 93 19.91 -0.49 6.84
N ASP A 94 19.45 -1.04 7.97
CA ASP A 94 19.78 -2.40 8.42
C ASP A 94 19.32 -3.45 7.40
N ASN A 95 18.21 -3.19 6.70
CA ASN A 95 17.70 -4.03 5.62
C ASN A 95 18.14 -3.54 4.23
N SER A 96 19.12 -2.63 4.14
CA SER A 96 19.68 -2.11 2.88
C SER A 96 18.66 -1.59 1.86
N VAL A 97 17.49 -1.11 2.27
CA VAL A 97 16.48 -0.57 1.35
C VAL A 97 17.00 0.76 0.77
N SER A 98 17.33 0.76 -0.52
CA SER A 98 18.12 1.84 -1.17
C SER A 98 17.49 3.22 -1.12
N ARG A 99 16.16 3.32 -1.03
CA ARG A 99 15.47 4.60 -1.11
C ARG A 99 14.18 4.58 -0.32
N LEU A 100 14.07 5.52 0.62
CA LEU A 100 12.79 5.94 1.15
C LEU A 100 12.03 6.72 0.07
N CYS A 101 10.94 6.14 -0.43
CA CYS A 101 10.03 6.82 -1.34
C CYS A 101 8.87 7.43 -0.56
N TYR A 102 8.09 8.32 -1.19
CA TYR A 102 6.99 9.06 -0.53
C TYR A 102 5.85 8.20 0.02
N THR A 103 5.79 6.91 -0.34
CA THR A 103 4.80 5.95 0.17
C THR A 103 5.46 4.63 0.54
N ARG A 104 4.84 3.88 1.46
CA ARG A 104 5.28 2.51 1.77
C ARG A 104 5.31 1.58 0.55
N ALA A 105 4.33 1.68 -0.36
CA ALA A 105 4.29 0.86 -1.57
C ALA A 105 5.45 1.14 -2.52
N SER A 106 5.74 2.42 -2.76
CA SER A 106 6.88 2.83 -3.60
C SER A 106 8.24 2.52 -2.94
N THR A 107 8.30 2.54 -1.60
CA THR A 107 9.49 2.12 -0.83
C THR A 107 9.71 0.62 -0.94
N ALA A 108 8.65 -0.19 -0.80
CA ALA A 108 8.71 -1.64 -0.98
C ALA A 108 9.13 -2.03 -2.41
N MET A 109 8.61 -1.32 -3.43
CA MET A 109 9.03 -1.54 -4.81
C MET A 109 10.51 -1.19 -5.03
N ALA A 110 11.01 -0.11 -4.42
CA ALA A 110 12.43 0.24 -4.49
C ALA A 110 13.32 -0.84 -3.85
N ALA A 111 12.90 -1.40 -2.72
CA ALA A 111 13.57 -2.53 -2.08
C ALA A 111 13.60 -3.77 -2.99
N TYR A 112 12.46 -4.11 -3.61
CA TYR A 112 12.35 -5.21 -4.56
C TYR A 112 13.29 -5.02 -5.76
N LEU A 113 13.26 -3.84 -6.40
CA LEU A 113 14.08 -3.55 -7.57
C LEU A 113 15.58 -3.61 -7.31
N LEU A 114 16.02 -3.25 -6.09
CA LEU A 114 17.44 -3.24 -5.75
C LEU A 114 18.02 -4.66 -5.60
N ARG A 115 17.33 -5.57 -4.91
CA ARG A 115 17.90 -6.86 -4.50
C ARG A 115 17.18 -8.09 -5.04
N HIS A 116 15.93 -7.94 -5.42
CA HIS A 116 15.04 -9.08 -5.71
C HIS A 116 14.59 -9.13 -7.17
N TYR A 117 14.92 -8.10 -7.97
CA TYR A 117 14.63 -8.08 -9.40
C TYR A 117 15.60 -8.94 -10.20
N GLN A 118 15.40 -10.26 -10.13
CA GLN A 118 16.23 -11.26 -10.79
C GLN A 118 15.75 -11.59 -12.21
N LYS A 119 14.49 -11.30 -12.53
CA LYS A 119 13.88 -11.59 -13.83
C LYS A 119 13.26 -10.33 -14.41
N ARG A 120 13.54 -10.06 -15.68
CA ARG A 120 13.00 -8.90 -16.38
C ARG A 120 11.48 -9.02 -16.51
N ILE A 121 10.76 -8.03 -15.98
CA ILE A 121 9.32 -7.86 -16.15
C ILE A 121 9.10 -6.90 -17.32
N TYR A 122 8.32 -7.32 -18.31
CA TYR A 122 8.00 -6.56 -19.50
C TYR A 122 6.64 -5.90 -19.35
N ILE A 123 6.57 -4.63 -19.74
CA ILE A 123 5.34 -3.85 -19.76
C ILE A 123 4.93 -3.70 -21.23
N HIS A 124 3.68 -4.00 -21.55
CA HIS A 124 3.07 -3.77 -22.86
C HIS A 124 1.95 -2.72 -22.74
N ASN A 125 1.53 -2.19 -23.88
CA ASN A 125 0.47 -1.19 -23.99
C ASN A 125 -0.69 -1.67 -24.88
N ASN A 126 -0.81 -2.98 -25.13
CA ASN A 126 -1.95 -3.55 -25.84
C ASN A 126 -3.22 -3.39 -24.98
N LYS A 127 -4.11 -2.48 -25.37
CA LYS A 127 -5.30 -2.12 -24.61
C LYS A 127 -6.24 -3.30 -24.38
N GLU A 128 -6.52 -4.09 -25.41
CA GLU A 128 -7.45 -5.22 -25.30
C GLU A 128 -6.94 -6.28 -24.31
N ALA A 129 -5.64 -6.59 -24.35
CA ALA A 129 -5.02 -7.48 -23.39
C ALA A 129 -5.08 -6.94 -21.96
N ILE A 130 -4.78 -5.65 -21.77
CA ILE A 130 -4.85 -5.00 -20.44
C ILE A 130 -6.28 -5.02 -19.88
N ASP A 131 -7.29 -4.79 -20.74
CA ASP A 131 -8.69 -4.83 -20.32
C ASP A 131 -9.07 -6.26 -19.87
N LEU A 132 -8.65 -7.30 -20.61
CA LEU A 132 -8.83 -8.71 -20.21
C LEU A 132 -8.09 -9.07 -18.91
N GLU A 133 -6.84 -8.60 -18.75
CA GLU A 133 -6.05 -8.81 -17.53
C GLU A 133 -6.74 -8.19 -16.31
N ARG A 134 -7.24 -6.96 -16.44
CA ARG A 134 -8.01 -6.29 -15.37
C ARG A 134 -9.32 -6.99 -15.06
N ASP A 135 -10.03 -7.43 -16.10
CA ASP A 135 -11.25 -8.23 -15.96
C ASP A 135 -11.00 -9.58 -15.28
N SER A 136 -9.76 -10.08 -15.27
CA SER A 136 -9.35 -11.30 -14.56
C SER A 136 -8.88 -11.04 -13.13
N TYR A 137 -8.58 -9.80 -12.76
CA TYR A 137 -8.07 -9.46 -11.43
C TYR A 137 -9.17 -9.61 -10.38
N ARG A 138 -8.91 -10.43 -9.35
CA ARG A 138 -9.84 -10.72 -8.25
C ARG A 138 -9.14 -10.49 -6.91
N GLY A 139 -9.93 -10.10 -5.91
CA GLY A 139 -9.46 -9.95 -4.53
C GLY A 139 -9.38 -11.28 -3.79
N GLY A 140 -9.22 -11.22 -2.47
CA GLY A 140 -9.28 -12.39 -1.61
C GLY A 140 -10.70 -13.00 -1.57
N ARG A 141 -10.77 -14.33 -1.49
CA ARG A 141 -12.03 -15.06 -1.29
C ARG A 141 -12.60 -14.76 0.10
N THR A 142 -13.85 -14.35 0.17
CA THR A 142 -14.58 -14.11 1.42
C THR A 142 -15.98 -14.69 1.28
N GLU A 143 -16.35 -15.59 2.19
CA GLU A 143 -17.64 -16.30 2.14
C GLU A 143 -18.27 -16.36 3.52
N CYS A 144 -19.60 -16.29 3.55
CA CYS A 144 -20.39 -16.47 4.77
C CYS A 144 -20.88 -17.91 4.82
N PHE A 145 -20.22 -18.74 5.64
CA PHE A 145 -20.58 -20.15 5.80
C PHE A 145 -21.73 -20.39 6.79
N TYR A 146 -22.05 -19.40 7.63
CA TYR A 146 -23.08 -19.52 8.67
C TYR A 146 -23.71 -18.16 8.99
N LEU A 147 -25.03 -18.14 9.15
CA LEU A 147 -25.81 -16.97 9.58
C LEU A 147 -26.49 -17.27 10.92
N GLY A 148 -26.16 -16.50 11.95
CA GLY A 148 -26.74 -16.64 13.28
C GLY A 148 -25.69 -16.51 14.38
N GLU A 149 -26.10 -16.82 15.60
CA GLU A 149 -25.19 -16.85 16.75
C GLU A 149 -24.54 -18.23 16.88
N LEU A 150 -23.25 -18.22 17.19
CA LEU A 150 -22.45 -19.39 17.51
C LEU A 150 -22.28 -19.41 19.04
N LYS A 151 -22.99 -20.31 19.74
CA LYS A 151 -23.01 -20.43 21.20
C LYS A 151 -22.50 -21.78 21.66
N ASP A 152 -21.88 -21.80 22.84
CA ASP A 152 -21.59 -23.00 23.63
C ASP A 152 -20.67 -24.05 22.98
N GLU A 153 -19.84 -23.66 22.00
CA GLU A 153 -18.81 -24.52 21.41
C GLU A 153 -17.44 -23.85 21.30
N THR A 154 -16.42 -24.63 20.94
CA THR A 154 -15.07 -24.13 20.71
C THR A 154 -14.85 -23.86 19.23
N TYR A 155 -14.48 -22.63 18.90
CA TYR A 155 -14.19 -22.20 17.53
C TYR A 155 -12.70 -21.88 17.37
N TYR A 156 -12.15 -22.23 16.22
CA TYR A 156 -10.75 -21.95 15.87
C TYR A 156 -10.69 -20.98 14.70
N ILE A 157 -9.82 -19.98 14.80
CA ILE A 157 -9.49 -19.08 13.71
C ILE A 157 -8.06 -19.41 13.27
N LEU A 158 -7.91 -19.79 12.00
CA LEU A 158 -6.64 -20.13 11.39
C LEU A 158 -6.28 -19.06 10.37
N ASP A 159 -5.03 -18.61 10.37
CA ASP A 159 -4.50 -17.60 9.46
C ASP A 159 -3.21 -18.11 8.79
N VAL A 160 -3.03 -17.76 7.52
CA VAL A 160 -1.83 -18.11 6.75
C VAL A 160 -0.81 -16.99 6.91
N ASN A 161 0.31 -17.30 7.57
CA ASN A 161 1.41 -16.38 7.74
C ASN A 161 1.89 -15.80 6.40
N SER A 162 1.62 -14.51 6.18
CA SER A 162 2.03 -13.79 4.97
C SER A 162 1.60 -14.48 3.67
N LEU A 163 0.30 -14.77 3.53
CA LEU A 163 -0.27 -15.47 2.37
C LEU A 163 0.28 -15.01 1.02
N TYR A 164 0.13 -13.73 0.66
CA TYR A 164 0.60 -13.25 -0.65
C TYR A 164 2.12 -13.39 -0.84
N PRO A 165 2.99 -12.95 0.10
CA PRO A 165 4.42 -13.23 0.02
C PRO A 165 4.77 -14.72 -0.12
N PHE A 166 4.07 -15.61 0.60
CA PHE A 166 4.28 -17.04 0.51
C PHE A 166 3.96 -17.57 -0.89
N VAL A 167 2.82 -17.18 -1.46
CA VAL A 167 2.45 -17.59 -2.83
C VAL A 167 3.41 -16.98 -3.86
N MET A 168 3.78 -15.71 -3.70
CA MET A 168 4.73 -14.99 -4.58
C MET A 168 6.10 -15.67 -4.64
N ARG A 169 6.58 -16.19 -3.51
CA ARG A 169 7.88 -16.88 -3.42
C ARG A 169 7.86 -18.25 -4.11
N ASN A 170 6.76 -18.98 -4.00
CA ASN A 170 6.70 -20.41 -4.29
C ASN A 170 6.08 -20.76 -5.64
N ASN A 171 5.57 -19.78 -6.40
CA ASN A 171 4.85 -20.03 -7.66
C ASN A 171 5.43 -19.25 -8.84
N LEU A 172 5.04 -19.67 -10.05
CA LEU A 172 5.38 -18.97 -11.29
C LEU A 172 4.37 -17.87 -11.58
N TYR A 173 4.88 -16.74 -12.07
CA TYR A 173 4.07 -15.57 -12.42
C TYR A 173 4.36 -15.09 -13.85
N PRO A 174 3.36 -14.50 -14.53
CA PRO A 174 3.56 -13.92 -15.85
C PRO A 174 4.50 -12.71 -15.75
N VAL A 175 5.51 -12.66 -16.64
CA VAL A 175 6.48 -11.55 -16.71
C VAL A 175 6.43 -10.83 -18.06
N LYS A 176 5.67 -11.34 -19.03
CA LYS A 176 5.64 -10.81 -20.39
C LYS A 176 4.33 -11.21 -21.07
N TYR A 177 3.73 -10.25 -21.76
CA TYR A 177 2.65 -10.51 -22.71
C TYR A 177 3.15 -11.31 -23.90
N GLU A 178 2.52 -12.44 -24.17
CA GLU A 178 2.86 -13.32 -25.30
C GLU A 178 2.06 -12.97 -26.55
N LYS A 179 0.73 -12.99 -26.44
CA LYS A 179 -0.20 -12.79 -27.57
C LYS A 179 -1.64 -12.64 -27.09
N ILE A 180 -2.47 -12.13 -27.98
CA ILE A 180 -3.93 -12.17 -27.90
C ILE A 180 -4.43 -13.05 -29.06
N ALA A 181 -5.47 -13.82 -28.82
CA ALA A 181 -6.12 -14.65 -29.82
C ALA A 181 -7.61 -14.31 -29.86
N HIS A 182 -8.13 -14.05 -31.07
CA HIS A 182 -9.54 -13.77 -31.25
C HIS A 182 -10.26 -15.07 -31.62
N LYS A 183 -11.42 -15.30 -30.98
CA LYS A 183 -12.26 -16.48 -31.21
C LYS A 183 -11.46 -17.80 -31.14
N PRO A 184 -10.68 -18.04 -30.05
CA PRO A 184 -9.95 -19.28 -29.91
C PRO A 184 -10.93 -20.46 -29.89
N THR A 185 -10.58 -21.55 -30.58
CA THR A 185 -11.38 -22.77 -30.55
C THR A 185 -11.29 -23.41 -29.16
N LEU A 186 -12.28 -24.24 -28.81
CA LEU A 186 -12.25 -25.03 -27.56
C LEU A 186 -11.00 -25.91 -27.47
N SER A 187 -10.50 -26.42 -28.59
CA SER A 187 -9.25 -27.19 -28.64
C SER A 187 -8.01 -26.37 -28.27
N VAL A 188 -7.98 -25.07 -28.61
CA VAL A 188 -6.91 -24.17 -28.20
C VAL A 188 -7.00 -23.87 -26.70
N ILE A 189 -8.20 -23.57 -26.20
CA ILE A 189 -8.43 -23.30 -24.78
C ILE A 189 -8.06 -24.53 -23.93
N SER A 190 -8.56 -25.71 -24.31
CA SER A 190 -8.25 -26.99 -23.65
C SER A 190 -6.76 -27.30 -23.63
N ARG A 191 -6.03 -26.96 -24.70
CA ARG A 191 -4.57 -27.10 -24.72
C ARG A 191 -3.90 -26.16 -23.73
N SER A 192 -4.35 -24.91 -23.63
CA SER A 192 -3.80 -23.93 -22.68
C SER A 192 -4.11 -24.27 -21.22
N LEU A 193 -5.25 -24.88 -20.92
CA LEU A 193 -5.60 -25.31 -19.55
C LEU A 193 -4.66 -26.37 -18.96
N LYS A 194 -3.82 -27.02 -19.78
CA LYS A 194 -2.84 -28.00 -19.30
C LYS A 194 -1.73 -27.38 -18.44
N ASP A 195 -1.38 -26.12 -18.72
CA ASP A 195 -0.24 -25.43 -18.10
C ASP A 195 -0.50 -23.95 -17.80
N LYS A 196 -1.71 -23.44 -18.09
CA LYS A 196 -2.13 -22.06 -17.84
C LYS A 196 -3.51 -22.01 -17.20
N SER A 197 -3.80 -20.92 -16.50
CA SER A 197 -5.13 -20.61 -16.01
C SER A 197 -5.93 -19.86 -17.08
N VAL A 198 -7.23 -20.14 -17.18
CA VAL A 198 -8.16 -19.44 -18.08
C VAL A 198 -9.26 -18.82 -17.25
N VAL A 199 -9.54 -17.55 -17.51
CA VAL A 199 -10.70 -16.84 -16.97
C VAL A 199 -11.66 -16.59 -18.11
N ALA A 200 -12.93 -16.94 -17.91
CA ALA A 200 -13.96 -16.79 -18.91
C ALA A 200 -15.24 -16.23 -18.29
N ARG A 201 -16.01 -15.51 -19.10
CA ARG A 201 -17.41 -15.19 -18.79
C ARG A 201 -18.26 -16.26 -19.48
N ALA A 202 -18.91 -17.10 -18.68
CA ALA A 202 -19.72 -18.21 -19.17
C ALA A 202 -21.02 -18.30 -18.36
N LEU A 203 -22.07 -18.81 -18.99
CA LEU A 203 -23.24 -19.30 -18.26
C LEU A 203 -22.88 -20.68 -17.73
N ILE A 204 -23.02 -20.88 -16.43
CA ILE A 204 -22.74 -22.14 -15.75
C ILE A 204 -24.06 -22.67 -15.21
N GLU A 205 -24.40 -23.90 -15.58
CA GLU A 205 -25.45 -24.70 -14.96
C GLU A 205 -24.74 -25.78 -14.13
N THR A 206 -25.00 -25.78 -12.82
CA THR A 206 -24.32 -26.64 -11.86
C THR A 206 -25.25 -26.93 -10.69
N ASP A 207 -25.17 -28.17 -10.18
CA ASP A 207 -25.89 -28.59 -8.98
C ASP A 207 -25.15 -28.18 -7.69
N GLU A 208 -23.89 -27.75 -7.80
CA GLU A 208 -23.05 -27.27 -6.70
C GLU A 208 -23.02 -25.74 -6.62
N PRO A 209 -22.98 -25.15 -5.41
CA PRO A 209 -22.83 -23.71 -5.23
C PRO A 209 -21.50 -23.19 -5.79
N VAL A 210 -21.53 -21.99 -6.38
CA VAL A 210 -20.39 -21.30 -7.04
C VAL A 210 -19.86 -20.17 -6.17
#